data_AF-A0A353V302-F1
#
_entry.id   AF-A0A353V302-F1
#
_cell.length_a   1.000
_cell.length_b   1.000
_cell.length_c   1.000
_cell.angle_alpha   90.00
_cell.angle_beta   90.00
_cell.angle_gamma   90.00
#
_symmetry.space_group_name_H-M   'P 1'
#
loop_
_entity.id
_entity.type
_entity.pdbx_description
1 polymer ?
#
loop_
_entity_poly.entity_id
_entity_poly.type
_entity_poly.pdbx_seq_one_letter_code
_entity_poly.pdbx_strand_id
1 'polypeptide(L)' 'GGFVELIDVQDNRVYLQMGGGCQGCGAADVTLKAGIERLIRDEIPEVEEVLDTTDHGAGSNPYYSPGKA' A
#
# COMPACT_ATOMS: atom_id res chain seq x y z
N GLY A 1 3.20 11.98 -10.79
CA GLY A 1 2.34 10.81 -11.03
C GLY A 1 2.92 9.63 -10.29
N GLY A 2 2.10 8.90 -9.53
CA GLY A 2 2.50 7.70 -8.79
C GLY A 2 1.79 6.45 -9.30
N PHE A 3 2.17 5.30 -8.76
CA PHE A 3 1.61 4.00 -9.10
C PHE A 3 1.36 3.17 -7.84
N VAL A 4 0.49 2.17 -7.97
CA VAL A 4 0.22 1.15 -6.95
C VAL A 4 0.32 -0.21 -7.63
N GLU A 5 1.00 -1.14 -7.00
CA GLU A 5 1.19 -2.51 -7.46
C GLU A 5 0.70 -3.50 -6.40
N LEU A 6 0.02 -4.57 -6.82
CA LEU A 6 -0.38 -5.66 -5.95
C LEU A 6 0.80 -6.61 -5.76
N ILE A 7 1.21 -6.81 -4.51
CA ILE A 7 2.33 -7.69 -4.16
C ILE A 7 1.82 -9.08 -3.77
N ASP A 8 0.81 -9.14 -2.91
CA ASP A 8 0.31 -10.41 -2.39
C ASP A 8 -1.11 -10.30 -1.81
N VAL A 9 -1.78 -11.44 -1.65
CA VAL A 9 -3.06 -11.57 -0.93
C VAL A 9 -2.99 -12.79 -0.02
N GLN A 10 -3.04 -12.59 1.30
CA GLN A 10 -2.99 -13.65 2.29
C GLN A 10 -3.99 -13.40 3.42
N ASP A 11 -4.71 -14.44 3.85
CA ASP A 11 -5.63 -14.37 4.99
C ASP A 11 -6.59 -13.16 4.95
N ASN A 12 -7.20 -12.91 3.78
CA ASN A 12 -8.08 -11.76 3.53
C ASN A 12 -7.40 -10.38 3.63
N ARG A 13 -6.06 -10.34 3.59
CA ARG A 13 -5.27 -9.11 3.61
C ARG A 13 -4.62 -8.91 2.26
N VAL A 14 -4.69 -7.67 1.77
CA VAL A 14 -4.10 -7.28 0.49
C VAL A 14 -2.83 -6.49 0.76
N TYR A 15 -1.72 -6.93 0.17
CA TYR A 15 -0.42 -6.29 0.28
C TYR A 15 -0.14 -5.52 -0.99
N LEU A 16 0.00 -4.20 -0.87
CA LEU A 16 0.25 -3.30 -1.97
C LEU A 16 1.61 -2.64 -1.82
N GLN A 17 2.18 -2.22 -2.95
CA GLN A 17 3.35 -1.38 -3.01
C GLN A 17 2.97 -0.07 -3.73
N MET A 18 3.18 1.06 -3.07
CA MET A 18 2.96 2.37 -3.68
C MET A 18 4.29 2.99 -4.12
N GLY A 19 4.32 3.72 -5.22
CA GLY A 19 5.57 4.26 -5.77
C GLY A 19 5.41 5.53 -6.60
N GLY A 20 6.53 6.14 -6.98
CA GLY A 20 6.56 7.37 -7.78
C GLY A 20 6.07 8.59 -6.99
N GLY A 21 5.23 9.43 -7.60
CA GLY A 21 4.76 10.68 -6.98
C GLY A 21 3.88 10.53 -5.72
N CYS A 22 3.54 9.31 -5.31
CA CYS A 22 2.88 9.03 -4.04
C CYS A 22 3.85 9.17 -2.86
N GLN A 23 5.08 8.66 -3.02
CA GLN A 23 6.15 8.61 -2.01
C GLN A 23 6.65 9.96 -1.45
N GLY A 24 6.20 11.09 -2.01
CA GLY A 24 6.79 12.41 -1.75
C GLY A 24 5.96 13.33 -0.84
N CYS A 25 4.77 12.93 -0.42
CA CYS A 25 3.87 13.76 0.37
C CYS A 25 3.03 12.89 1.30
N GLY A 26 3.38 12.80 2.58
CA GLY A 26 2.68 11.93 3.54
C GLY A 26 1.16 12.16 3.68
N ALA A 27 0.63 13.29 3.19
CA ALA A 27 -0.82 13.52 3.10
C ALA A 27 -1.48 12.83 1.88
N ALA A 28 -0.75 12.69 0.77
CA ALA A 28 -1.20 11.98 -0.41
C ALA A 28 -1.24 10.46 -0.17
N ASP A 29 -0.29 9.91 0.60
CA ASP A 29 -0.26 8.48 0.93
C ASP A 29 -1.47 8.05 1.77
N VAL A 30 -1.84 8.83 2.80
CA VAL A 30 -2.98 8.49 3.67
C VAL A 30 -4.30 8.55 2.90
N THR A 31 -4.50 9.59 2.09
CA THR A 31 -5.75 9.77 1.33
C THR A 31 -5.90 8.75 0.21
N LEU A 32 -4.81 8.44 -0.50
CA LEU A 32 -4.82 7.43 -1.55
C LEU A 32 -5.02 6.02 -0.97
N LYS A 33 -4.30 5.66 0.09
CA LYS A 33 -4.46 4.36 0.76
C LYS A 33 -5.91 4.17 1.23
N ALA A 34 -6.50 5.17 1.87
CA ALA A 34 -7.89 5.11 2.31
C ALA A 34 -8.88 4.95 1.14
N GLY A 35 -8.63 5.63 0.02
CA GLY A 35 -9.43 5.49 -1.20
C GLY A 35 -9.34 4.08 -1.79
N ILE A 36 -8.13 3.53 -1.89
CA ILE A 36 -7.90 2.17 -2.40
C ILE A 36 -8.54 1.14 -1.49
N GLU A 37 -8.34 1.25 -0.17
CA GLU A 37 -8.94 0.33 0.79
C GLU A 37 -10.46 0.31 0.70
N ARG A 38 -11.08 1.50 0.59
CA ARG A 38 -12.52 1.60 0.41
C ARG A 38 -12.99 0.92 -0.87
N LEU A 39 -12.34 1.20 -2.01
CA LEU A 39 -12.71 0.61 -3.30
C LEU A 39 -12.57 -0.91 -3.28
N ILE A 40 -11.50 -1.43 -2.69
CA ILE A 40 -11.28 -2.87 -2.57
C ILE A 40 -12.37 -3.50 -1.69
N ARG A 41 -12.72 -2.91 -0.54
CA ARG A 41 -13.77 -3.45 0.33
C ARG A 41 -15.17 -3.34 -0.29
N ASP A 42 -15.43 -2.31 -1.09
CA ASP A 42 -16.71 -2.11 -1.78
C ASP A 42 -16.91 -3.21 -2.85
N GLU A 43 -15.85 -3.62 -3.56
CA GLU A 43 -15.90 -4.67 -4.60
C GLU A 43 -15.70 -6.09 -4.03
N ILE A 44 -14.84 -6.21 -3.02
CA ILE A 44 -14.38 -7.47 -2.41
C ILE A 44 -14.55 -7.37 -0.88
N PRO A 45 -15.77 -7.58 -0.36
CA PRO A 45 -16.09 -7.37 1.06
C PRO A 45 -15.42 -8.39 2.00
N GLU A 46 -14.84 -9.47 1.47
CA GLU A 46 -14.08 -10.44 2.27
C GLU A 46 -12.70 -9.90 2.68
N VAL A 47 -12.21 -8.82 2.05
CA VAL A 47 -10.94 -8.18 2.43
C VAL A 47 -11.07 -7.49 3.78
N GLU A 48 -10.28 -7.96 4.74
CA GLU A 48 -10.26 -7.46 6.11
C GLU A 48 -9.30 -6.28 6.29
N GLU A 49 -8.21 -6.23 5.52
CA GLU A 49 -7.16 -5.22 5.67
C GLU A 49 -6.39 -4.97 4.37
N VAL A 50 -5.97 -3.72 4.14
CA VAL A 50 -5.07 -3.35 3.04
C VAL A 50 -3.80 -2.74 3.62
N LEU A 51 -2.68 -3.42 3.37
CA LEU A 51 -1.36 -3.10 3.89
C LEU A 51 -0.49 -2.54 2.79
N ASP A 52 0.24 -1.48 3.12
CA ASP A 52 1.26 -0.91 2.25
C ASP A 52 2.62 -1.40 2.72
N THR A 53 3.36 -2.00 1.79
CA THR A 53 4.70 -2.56 1.98
C THR A 53 5.80 -1.54 1.68
N THR A 54 5.48 -0.25 1.69
CA THR A 54 6.48 0.81 1.50
C THR A 54 6.59 1.73 2.70
N ASP A 55 7.84 2.06 3.03
CA ASP A 55 8.23 3.04 4.03
C ASP A 55 8.44 4.41 3.37
N HIS A 56 7.35 5.16 3.25
CA HIS A 56 7.34 6.52 2.70
C HIS A 56 8.12 7.55 3.55
N GLY A 57 8.60 7.16 4.73
CA GLY A 57 9.52 7.96 5.54
C GLY A 57 11.00 7.68 5.23
N ALA A 58 11.31 6.53 4.62
CA ALA A 58 12.67 6.07 4.36
C ALA A 58 13.24 6.53 3.02
N GLY A 59 13.40 7.86 2.85
CA GLY A 59 14.30 8.44 1.86
C GLY A 59 14.33 7.77 0.47
N SER A 60 15.51 7.43 -0.04
CA SER A 60 15.71 6.98 -1.43
C SER A 60 15.40 5.50 -1.70
N ASN A 61 15.02 4.70 -0.70
CA ASN A 61 14.71 3.27 -0.91
C ASN A 61 13.64 2.76 0.07
N PRO A 62 12.35 2.98 -0.22
CA PRO A 62 11.24 2.77 0.72
C PRO A 62 10.74 1.32 0.77
N TYR A 63 11.47 0.32 0.26
CA TYR A 63 10.94 -1.05 0.18
C TYR A 63 10.95 -1.73 1.55
N TYR A 64 9.78 -2.07 2.08
CA TYR A 64 9.67 -3.02 3.20
C TYR A 64 9.89 -4.43 2.66
N SER A 65 11.00 -5.05 3.05
CA SER A 65 11.26 -6.48 2.77
C SER A 65 10.78 -7.33 3.94
N PRO A 66 9.69 -8.12 3.81
CA PRO A 66 9.32 -9.09 4.83
C PRO A 66 10.27 -10.29 4.71
N GLY A 67 11.50 -10.14 5.20
CA GLY A 67 12.48 -11.21 5.04
C GLY A 67 13.90 -10.83 5.42
N LYS A 68 14.16 -10.62 6.71
CA LYS A 68 15.32 -11.19 7.40
C LYS A 68 14.97 -11.40 8.88
N ALA A 69 15.32 -12.60 9.36
CA ALA A 69 15.14 -13.11 10.71
C ALA A 69 15.69 -12.18 11.81
#